data_AF-A0A836BHG5-F1
#
_entry.id   AF-A0A836BHG5-F1
#
_cell.length_a   1.000
_cell.length_b   1.000
_cell.length_c   1.000
_cell.angle_alpha   90.00
_cell.angle_beta   90.00
_cell.angle_gamma   90.00
#
_symmetry.space_group_name_H-M   'P 1'
#
loop_
_entity.id
_entity.type
_entity.pdbx_description
1 polymer ?
#
loop_
_entity_poly.entity_id
_entity_poly.type
_entity_poly.pdbx_seq_one_letter_code
_entity_poly.pdbx_strand_id
1 'polypeptide(L)'
;MATKKGIALTATILIGITAASFLVWLIPQDSEIKFAISDYGNYIDEIIERQEIVATGIETQFQSMLDGSISPEEYATAAELSSSQINNLAIELVQSDASQEWQQSYVRYIESLTKYNDYLRETIVIANMIENVELESKIQEGVEALVHLKDEWRSFSLRSAETRP
;
A
#
# COMPACT_ATOMS: atom_id res chain seq x y z
N MET A 1 -3.07 -3.20 36.83
CA MET A 1 -3.79 -2.15 36.08
C MET A 1 -2.76 -1.40 35.26
N ALA A 2 -2.79 -1.53 33.94
CA ALA A 2 -1.89 -0.79 33.07
C ALA A 2 -2.20 0.71 33.21
N THR A 3 -1.20 1.51 33.57
CA THR A 3 -1.36 2.97 33.67
C THR A 3 -1.46 3.56 32.27
N LYS A 4 -2.18 4.66 32.09
CA LYS A 4 -2.32 5.33 30.77
C LYS A 4 -0.95 5.58 30.10
N LYS A 5 0.08 5.86 30.91
CA LYS A 5 1.47 6.03 30.46
C LYS A 5 2.13 4.74 29.98
N GLY A 6 1.82 3.60 30.62
CA GLY A 6 2.33 2.30 30.19
C GLY A 6 1.70 1.82 28.88
N ILE A 7 0.41 2.09 28.66
CA ILE A 7 -0.28 1.76 27.41
C ILE A 7 0.30 2.58 26.25
N ALA A 8 0.47 3.89 26.43
CA ALA A 8 1.05 4.77 25.41
C ALA A 8 2.47 4.33 25.02
N LEU A 9 3.34 4.05 26.00
CA LEU A 9 4.71 3.59 25.72
C LEU A 9 4.74 2.25 24.99
N THR A 10 3.85 1.33 25.36
CA THR A 10 3.77 0.02 24.70
C THR A 10 3.28 0.17 23.26
N ALA A 11 2.29 1.05 23.02
CA ALA A 11 1.80 1.35 21.67
C ALA A 11 2.88 1.98 20.79
N THR A 12 3.64 2.96 21.30
CA THR A 12 4.75 3.58 20.55
C THR A 12 5.83 2.56 20.19
N ILE A 13 6.22 1.69 21.13
CA ILE A 13 7.20 0.62 20.86
C ILE A 13 6.65 -0.36 19.82
N LEU A 14 5.36 -0.72 19.91
CA LEU A 14 4.74 -1.62 18.94
C LEU A 14 4.73 -1.00 17.54
N ILE A 15 4.31 0.26 17.42
CA ILE A 15 4.28 1.02 16.17
C ILE A 15 5.69 1.13 15.58
N GLY A 16 6.69 1.44 16.40
CA GLY A 16 8.10 1.50 15.97
C GLY A 16 8.64 0.15 15.49
N ILE A 17 8.29 -0.95 16.15
CA ILE A 17 8.67 -2.31 15.71
C ILE A 17 7.92 -2.68 14.43
N THR A 18 6.65 -2.33 14.30
CA THR A 18 5.86 -2.57 13.08
C THR A 18 6.46 -1.79 11.90
N ALA A 19 6.77 -0.50 12.08
CA ALA A 19 7.44 0.31 11.07
C ALA A 19 8.82 -0.26 10.70
N ALA A 20 9.63 -0.68 11.68
CA ALA A 20 10.93 -1.31 11.44
C ALA A 20 10.82 -2.68 10.73
N SER A 21 9.77 -3.46 11.01
CA SER A 21 9.54 -4.75 10.35
C SER A 21 9.16 -4.58 8.88
N PHE A 22 8.48 -3.47 8.55
CA PHE A 22 8.21 -3.06 7.17
C PHE A 22 9.49 -2.76 6.39
N LEU A 23 10.57 -2.35 7.06
CA LEU A 23 11.84 -2.04 6.40
C LEU A 23 12.53 -3.30 5.81
N VAL A 24 12.22 -4.51 6.29
CA VAL A 24 12.81 -5.76 5.75
C VAL A 24 12.38 -5.99 4.29
N TRP A 25 11.17 -5.54 3.91
CA TRP A 25 10.68 -5.58 2.53
C TRP A 25 11.28 -4.48 1.63
N LEU A 26 12.14 -3.60 2.16
CA LEU A 26 12.79 -2.52 1.38
C LEU A 26 14.06 -2.91 0.68
N ILE A 27 14.60 -4.07 1.01
CA ILE A 27 15.73 -4.59 0.27
C ILE A 27 15.16 -4.92 -1.12
N PRO A 28 15.53 -4.15 -2.17
CA PRO A 28 15.13 -4.52 -3.51
C PRO A 28 15.69 -5.91 -3.73
N GLN A 29 14.83 -6.89 -3.97
CA GLN A 29 15.32 -8.14 -4.51
C GLN A 29 15.68 -7.86 -5.96
N ASP A 30 16.86 -7.26 -6.16
CA ASP A 30 17.54 -7.21 -7.44
C ASP A 30 17.79 -8.65 -7.86
N SER A 31 16.81 -9.17 -8.57
CA SER A 31 16.92 -10.47 -9.20
C SER A 31 16.46 -10.26 -10.63
N GLU A 32 17.42 -10.04 -11.52
CA GLU A 32 17.31 -10.39 -12.95
C GLU A 32 17.13 -11.92 -13.10
N ILE A 33 16.36 -12.55 -12.23
CA ILE A 33 16.03 -13.95 -12.36
C ILE A 33 14.74 -13.96 -13.15
N LYS A 34 14.88 -14.16 -14.46
CA LYS A 34 13.80 -14.66 -15.32
C LYS A 34 13.43 -16.05 -14.81
N PHE A 35 12.73 -16.15 -13.69
CA PHE A 35 12.07 -17.37 -13.31
C PHE A 35 11.06 -17.63 -14.42
N ALA A 36 11.21 -18.75 -15.12
CA ALA A 36 10.15 -19.23 -15.98
C ALA A 36 8.97 -19.55 -15.05
N ILE A 37 8.04 -18.61 -14.92
CA ILE A 37 6.84 -18.78 -14.10
C ILE A 37 5.97 -19.77 -14.85
N SER A 38 5.92 -21.00 -14.33
CA SER A 38 5.03 -22.04 -14.85
C SER A 38 3.62 -21.94 -14.29
N ASP A 39 3.47 -21.30 -13.12
CA ASP A 39 2.20 -21.13 -12.43
C ASP A 39 1.88 -19.64 -12.25
N TYR A 40 1.27 -19.07 -13.28
CA TYR A 40 0.88 -17.66 -13.29
C TYR A 40 -0.24 -17.34 -12.30
N GLY A 41 -1.07 -18.33 -11.94
CA GLY A 41 -2.14 -18.15 -10.96
C GLY A 41 -1.58 -17.98 -9.56
N ASN A 42 -0.70 -18.91 -9.15
CA ASN A 42 -0.03 -18.80 -7.86
C ASN A 42 0.84 -17.52 -7.79
N TYR A 43 1.53 -17.16 -8.88
CA TYR A 43 2.39 -15.97 -8.87
C TYR A 43 1.60 -14.66 -8.65
N ILE A 44 0.45 -14.49 -9.31
CA ILE A 44 -0.38 -13.30 -9.06
C ILE A 44 -1.01 -13.31 -7.67
N ASP A 45 -1.35 -14.49 -7.13
CA ASP A 45 -1.85 -14.63 -5.76
C ASP A 45 -0.79 -14.23 -4.72
N GLU A 46 0.47 -14.64 -4.91
CA GLU A 46 1.58 -14.21 -4.05
C GLU A 46 1.81 -12.69 -4.11
N ILE A 47 1.62 -12.06 -5.28
CA ILE A 47 1.69 -10.60 -5.42
C ILE A 47 0.53 -9.92 -4.69
N ILE A 48 -0.67 -10.49 -4.77
CA ILE A 48 -1.86 -10.01 -4.04
C ILE A 48 -1.63 -10.03 -2.53
N GLU A 49 -1.13 -11.15 -1.99
CA GLU A 49 -0.83 -11.28 -0.57
C GLU A 49 0.18 -10.23 -0.10
N ARG A 50 1.23 -9.96 -0.89
CA ARG A 50 2.21 -8.91 -0.59
C ARG A 50 1.57 -7.53 -0.59
N GLN A 51 0.73 -7.22 -1.58
CA GLN A 51 0.00 -5.95 -1.66
C GLN A 51 -0.94 -5.76 -0.46
N GLU A 52 -1.62 -6.82 0.00
CA GLU A 52 -2.51 -6.77 1.17
C GLU A 52 -1.75 -6.52 2.47
N ILE A 53 -0.56 -7.11 2.63
CA ILE A 53 0.33 -6.84 3.77
C ILE A 53 0.71 -5.35 3.77
N VAL A 54 1.15 -4.81 2.63
CA VAL A 54 1.49 -3.38 2.50
C VAL A 54 0.29 -2.49 2.82
N ALA A 55 -0.89 -2.83 2.29
CA ALA A 55 -2.12 -2.09 2.54
C ALA A 55 -2.54 -2.07 4.00
N THR A 56 -2.47 -3.22 4.68
CA THR A 56 -2.82 -3.31 6.09
C THR A 56 -1.86 -2.50 6.97
N GLY A 57 -0.56 -2.54 6.64
CA GLY A 57 0.45 -1.76 7.33
C GLY A 57 0.24 -0.27 7.21
N ILE A 58 0.05 0.23 5.99
CA ILE A 58 -0.11 1.67 5.78
C ILE A 58 -1.44 2.21 6.30
N GLU A 59 -2.53 1.42 6.23
CA GLU A 59 -3.81 1.81 6.82
C GLU A 59 -3.66 1.96 8.33
N THR A 60 -2.95 1.03 8.98
CA THR A 60 -2.65 1.12 10.42
C THR A 60 -1.88 2.40 10.73
N GLN A 61 -0.84 2.73 9.95
CA GLN A 61 -0.06 3.96 10.14
C GLN A 61 -0.86 5.23 9.83
N PHE A 62 -1.74 5.21 8.84
CA PHE A 62 -2.62 6.33 8.54
C PHE A 62 -3.55 6.62 9.72
N GLN A 63 -4.14 5.58 10.33
CA GLN A 63 -4.93 5.74 11.55
C GLN A 63 -4.07 6.24 12.73
N SER A 64 -2.84 5.75 12.88
CA SER A 64 -1.89 6.27 13.89
C SER A 64 -1.47 7.73 13.66
N MET A 65 -1.54 8.23 12.43
CA MET A 65 -1.34 9.66 12.17
C MET A 65 -2.58 10.45 12.57
N LEU A 66 -3.78 9.97 12.19
CA LEU A 66 -5.05 10.61 12.51
C LEU A 66 -5.31 10.68 14.03
N ASP A 67 -4.86 9.68 14.78
CA ASP A 67 -4.97 9.66 16.25
C ASP A 67 -3.86 10.47 16.98
N GLY A 68 -2.87 10.97 16.22
CA GLY A 68 -1.74 11.74 16.72
C GLY A 68 -0.61 10.91 17.36
N SER A 69 -0.58 9.59 17.16
CA SER A 69 0.48 8.70 17.66
C SER A 69 1.78 8.78 16.85
N ILE A 70 1.71 9.14 15.57
CA ILE A 70 2.86 9.47 14.70
C ILE A 70 2.64 10.82 14.02
N SER A 71 3.72 11.50 13.62
CA SER A 71 3.61 12.76 12.89
C SER A 71 3.18 12.55 11.43
N PRO A 72 2.62 13.58 10.78
CA PRO A 72 2.35 13.54 9.34
C PRO A 72 3.59 13.27 8.49
N GLU A 73 4.75 13.79 8.88
CA GLU A 73 6.05 13.51 8.23
C GLU A 73 6.47 12.03 8.37
N GLU A 74 6.30 11.44 9.56
CA GLU A 74 6.57 10.02 9.79
C GLU A 74 5.66 9.13 8.93
N TYR A 75 4.38 9.49 8.83
CA TYR A 75 3.44 8.82 7.94
C TYR A 75 3.82 8.98 6.46
N ALA A 76 4.11 10.20 6.02
CA ALA A 76 4.44 10.49 4.63
C ALA A 76 5.66 9.69 4.17
N THR A 77 6.70 9.62 5.01
CA THR A 77 7.89 8.80 4.76
C THR A 77 7.53 7.34 4.54
N ALA A 78 6.65 6.78 5.38
CA ALA A 78 6.24 5.38 5.25
C ALA A 78 5.29 5.11 4.06
N ALA A 79 4.48 6.10 3.66
CA ALA A 79 3.63 6.02 2.49
C ALA A 79 4.43 6.09 1.18
N GLU A 80 5.42 6.98 1.08
CA GLU A 80 6.36 7.04 -0.06
C GLU A 80 7.11 5.73 -0.24
N LEU A 81 7.55 5.19 0.90
CA LEU A 81 8.23 3.91 0.96
C LEU A 81 7.34 2.75 0.47
N SER A 82 6.10 2.71 0.95
CA SER A 82 5.09 1.74 0.52
C SER A 82 4.82 1.88 -0.98
N SER A 83 4.80 3.11 -1.51
CA SER A 83 4.61 3.35 -2.95
C SER A 83 5.75 2.74 -3.78
N SER A 84 6.99 2.81 -3.30
CA SER A 84 8.13 2.11 -3.92
C SER A 84 7.92 0.59 -3.96
N GLN A 85 7.45 -0.01 -2.85
CA GLN A 85 7.15 -1.44 -2.79
C GLN A 85 6.05 -1.84 -3.78
N ILE A 86 4.97 -1.07 -3.87
CA ILE A 86 3.86 -1.31 -4.82
C ILE A 86 4.32 -1.18 -6.27
N ASN A 87 5.21 -0.22 -6.58
CA ASN A 87 5.83 -0.12 -7.89
C ASN A 87 6.67 -1.37 -8.23
N ASN A 88 7.42 -1.90 -7.26
CA ASN A 88 8.19 -3.13 -7.48
C ASN A 88 7.28 -4.32 -7.79
N LEU A 89 6.15 -4.47 -7.07
CA LEU A 89 5.16 -5.52 -7.39
C LEU A 89 4.61 -5.38 -8.81
N ALA A 90 4.39 -4.15 -9.28
CA ALA A 90 3.94 -3.91 -10.65
C ALA A 90 5.03 -4.28 -11.68
N ILE A 91 6.29 -3.96 -11.39
CA ILE A 91 7.45 -4.33 -12.22
C ILE A 91 7.60 -5.85 -12.29
N GLU A 92 7.46 -6.55 -11.16
CA GLU A 92 7.47 -8.01 -11.07
C GLU A 92 6.44 -8.65 -12.02
N LEU A 93 5.20 -8.15 -12.02
CA LEU A 93 4.15 -8.61 -12.94
C LEU A 93 4.44 -8.28 -14.41
N VAL A 94 5.09 -7.16 -14.70
CA VAL A 94 5.51 -6.82 -16.07
C VAL A 94 6.64 -7.76 -16.54
N GLN A 95 7.57 -8.09 -15.65
CA GLN A 95 8.72 -8.95 -15.95
C GLN A 95 8.38 -10.44 -15.94
N SER A 96 7.22 -10.81 -15.41
CA SER A 96 6.76 -12.20 -15.30
C SER A 96 6.52 -12.87 -16.66
N ASP A 97 6.42 -12.09 -17.74
CA ASP A 97 6.11 -12.54 -19.11
C ASP A 97 4.89 -13.49 -19.12
N ALA A 98 3.78 -13.00 -18.57
CA ALA A 98 2.53 -13.76 -18.47
C ALA A 98 2.08 -14.29 -19.83
N SER A 99 1.58 -15.54 -19.85
CA SER A 99 1.04 -16.11 -21.08
C SER A 99 -0.16 -15.30 -21.59
N GLN A 100 -0.50 -15.47 -22.88
CA GLN A 100 -1.62 -14.75 -23.50
C GLN A 100 -2.95 -14.93 -22.74
N GLU A 101 -3.18 -16.12 -22.16
CA GLU A 101 -4.38 -16.43 -21.38
C GLU A 101 -4.43 -15.63 -20.06
N TRP A 102 -3.29 -15.40 -19.42
CA TRP A 102 -3.19 -14.67 -18.15
C TRP A 102 -3.00 -13.16 -18.31
N GLN A 103 -2.63 -12.70 -19.50
CA GLN A 103 -2.24 -11.31 -19.76
C GLN A 103 -3.31 -10.30 -19.31
N GLN A 104 -4.59 -10.60 -19.53
CA GLN A 104 -5.67 -9.70 -19.12
C GLN A 104 -5.73 -9.55 -17.60
N SER A 105 -5.67 -10.66 -16.86
CA SER A 105 -5.68 -10.67 -15.40
C SER A 105 -4.50 -9.88 -14.82
N TYR A 106 -3.30 -10.05 -15.39
CA TYR A 106 -2.09 -9.34 -14.96
C TYR A 106 -2.18 -7.84 -15.22
N VAL A 107 -2.62 -7.44 -16.42
CA VAL A 107 -2.82 -6.01 -16.76
C VAL A 107 -3.82 -5.36 -15.80
N ARG A 108 -4.95 -6.03 -15.52
CA ARG A 108 -5.94 -5.52 -14.55
C ARG A 108 -5.35 -5.37 -13.15
N TYR A 109 -4.48 -6.27 -12.73
CA TYR A 109 -3.89 -6.16 -11.42
C TYR A 109 -2.79 -5.08 -11.34
N ILE A 110 -2.02 -4.88 -12.42
CA ILE A 110 -1.10 -3.74 -12.54
C ILE A 110 -1.88 -2.41 -12.47
N GLU A 111 -3.05 -2.33 -13.11
CA GLU A 111 -3.96 -1.17 -12.96
C GLU A 111 -4.40 -0.99 -11.50
N SER A 112 -4.73 -2.08 -10.79
CA SER A 112 -5.04 -2.05 -9.35
C SER A 112 -3.88 -1.48 -8.52
N LEU A 113 -2.66 -1.96 -8.72
CA LEU A 113 -1.45 -1.46 -8.04
C LEU A 113 -1.20 0.02 -8.35
N THR A 114 -1.43 0.44 -9.59
CA THR A 114 -1.31 1.85 -10.00
C THR A 114 -2.31 2.73 -9.26
N LYS A 115 -3.57 2.31 -9.18
CA LYS A 115 -4.61 3.03 -8.43
C LYS A 115 -4.37 3.06 -6.94
N TYR A 116 -3.73 2.02 -6.41
CA TYR A 116 -3.29 2.05 -5.02
C TYR A 116 -2.17 3.07 -4.77
N ASN A 117 -1.24 3.24 -5.70
CA ASN A 117 -0.26 4.32 -5.60
C ASN A 117 -0.91 5.71 -5.64
N ASP A 118 -1.96 5.89 -6.44
CA ASP A 118 -2.73 7.14 -6.41
C ASP A 118 -3.39 7.36 -5.04
N TYR A 119 -3.94 6.29 -4.43
CA TYR A 119 -4.45 6.34 -3.06
C TYR A 119 -3.36 6.75 -2.05
N LEU A 120 -2.16 6.14 -2.10
CA LEU A 120 -1.04 6.49 -1.22
C LEU A 120 -0.57 7.95 -1.39
N ARG A 121 -0.61 8.48 -2.61
CA ARG A 121 -0.26 9.89 -2.86
C ARG A 121 -1.29 10.82 -2.22
N GLU A 122 -2.56 10.49 -2.34
CA GLU A 122 -3.63 11.30 -1.76
C GLU A 122 -3.57 11.30 -0.22
N THR A 123 -3.22 10.16 0.40
CA THR A 123 -3.03 10.14 1.86
C THR A 123 -1.84 10.99 2.32
N ILE A 124 -0.75 11.07 1.54
CA ILE A 124 0.38 11.97 1.80
C ILE A 124 -0.07 13.44 1.68
N VAL A 125 -0.90 13.76 0.67
CA VAL A 125 -1.46 15.11 0.52
C VAL A 125 -2.28 15.48 1.77
N ILE A 126 -3.13 14.57 2.26
CA ILE A 126 -3.90 14.77 3.49
C ILE A 126 -2.99 14.94 4.71
N ALA A 127 -1.94 14.13 4.84
CA ALA A 127 -0.95 14.26 5.91
C ALA A 127 -0.37 15.69 5.97
N ASN A 128 0.08 16.20 4.82
CA ASN A 128 0.61 17.55 4.69
C ASN A 128 -0.44 18.65 4.99
N MET A 129 -1.72 18.37 4.74
CA MET A 129 -2.81 19.29 5.07
C MET A 129 -3.13 19.31 6.56
N ILE A 130 -3.01 18.19 7.27
CA ILE A 130 -3.26 18.09 8.72
C ILE A 130 -2.30 18.98 9.52
N GLU A 131 -1.08 19.19 9.02
CA GLU A 131 -0.15 20.16 9.61
C GLU A 131 -0.65 21.62 9.54
N ASN A 132 -1.63 21.91 8.68
CA ASN A 132 -2.14 23.26 8.40
C ASN A 132 -3.64 23.39 8.71
N VAL A 133 -3.96 23.89 9.91
CA VAL A 133 -5.32 24.06 10.45
C VAL A 133 -6.28 24.86 9.54
N GLU A 134 -5.76 25.72 8.65
CA GLU A 134 -6.57 26.51 7.71
C GLU A 134 -7.15 25.69 6.53
N LEU A 135 -6.80 24.41 6.39
CA LEU A 135 -7.17 23.57 5.24
C LEU A 135 -8.29 22.55 5.53
N GLU A 136 -9.03 22.69 6.63
CA GLU A 136 -10.06 21.72 7.05
C GLU A 136 -11.09 21.38 5.94
N SER A 137 -11.52 22.37 5.16
CA SER A 137 -12.42 22.15 4.01
C SER A 137 -11.80 21.32 2.89
N LYS A 138 -10.48 21.43 2.67
CA LYS A 138 -9.75 20.64 1.66
C LYS A 138 -9.48 19.23 2.12
N ILE A 139 -9.39 19.01 3.44
CA ILE A 139 -9.26 17.66 4.00
C ILE A 139 -10.51 16.84 3.66
N GLN A 140 -11.71 17.44 3.72
CA GLN A 140 -12.95 16.75 3.34
C GLN A 140 -12.96 16.34 1.85
N GLU A 141 -12.52 17.22 0.96
CA GLU A 141 -12.37 16.91 -0.48
C GLU A 141 -11.37 15.77 -0.71
N GLY A 142 -10.24 15.78 0.00
CA GLY A 142 -9.25 14.70 -0.05
C GLY A 142 -9.78 13.37 0.45
N VAL A 143 -10.58 13.37 1.52
CA VAL A 143 -11.22 12.13 2.03
C VAL A 143 -12.21 11.55 1.02
N GLU A 144 -12.97 12.39 0.32
CA GLU A 144 -13.86 11.93 -0.76
C GLU A 144 -13.06 11.34 -1.93
N ALA A 145 -11.94 11.95 -2.31
CA ALA A 145 -11.03 11.40 -3.31
C ALA A 145 -10.44 10.05 -2.88
N LEU A 146 -10.07 9.89 -1.60
CA LEU A 146 -9.59 8.61 -1.07
C LEU A 146 -10.62 7.49 -1.20
N VAL A 147 -11.88 7.77 -0.89
CA VAL A 147 -12.96 6.76 -1.03
C VAL A 147 -13.07 6.31 -2.49
N HIS A 148 -13.07 7.26 -3.42
CA HIS A 148 -13.15 6.95 -4.84
C HIS A 148 -11.95 6.11 -5.32
N LEU A 149 -10.72 6.49 -4.97
CA LEU A 149 -9.51 5.74 -5.30
C LEU A 149 -9.53 4.32 -4.68
N LYS A 150 -10.06 4.21 -3.45
CA LYS A 150 -10.24 2.94 -2.74
C LYS A 150 -11.33 2.06 -3.36
N ASP A 151 -12.25 2.61 -4.13
CA ASP A 151 -13.20 1.82 -4.90
C ASP A 151 -12.61 1.42 -6.27
N GLU A 152 -11.84 2.31 -6.91
CA GLU A 152 -11.18 2.03 -8.19
C GLU A 152 -10.18 0.88 -8.10
N TRP A 153 -9.21 0.92 -7.17
CA TRP A 153 -8.22 -0.17 -7.05
C TRP A 153 -8.90 -1.53 -6.77
N ARG A 154 -9.94 -1.58 -5.92
CA ARG A 154 -10.71 -2.80 -5.63
C ARG A 154 -11.44 -3.30 -6.87
N SER A 155 -11.99 -2.39 -7.66
CA SER A 155 -12.64 -2.75 -8.93
C SER A 155 -11.65 -3.40 -9.90
N PHE A 156 -10.43 -2.86 -10.02
CA PHE A 156 -9.39 -3.45 -10.86
C PHE A 156 -8.90 -4.80 -10.33
N SER A 157 -8.72 -4.93 -9.02
CA SER A 157 -8.38 -6.21 -8.37
C SER A 157 -9.45 -7.29 -8.64
N LEU A 158 -10.73 -6.94 -8.49
CA LEU A 158 -11.84 -7.84 -8.82
C LEU A 158 -11.83 -8.24 -10.29
N ARG A 159 -11.66 -7.28 -11.20
CA ARG A 159 -11.58 -7.56 -12.65
C ARG A 159 -10.39 -8.43 -13.01
N SER A 160 -9.28 -8.33 -12.28
CA SER A 160 -8.15 -9.25 -12.42
C SER A 160 -8.56 -10.68 -12.08
N ALA A 161 -9.27 -10.88 -10.97
CA ALA A 161 -9.78 -12.20 -10.58
C ALA A 161 -10.80 -12.77 -11.58
N GLU A 162 -11.68 -11.93 -12.11
CA GLU A 162 -12.71 -12.33 -13.10
C GLU A 162 -12.14 -12.69 -14.47
N THR A 163 -10.91 -12.27 -14.77
CA THR A 163 -10.25 -12.49 -16.07
C THR A 163 -9.15 -13.53 -16.01
N ARG A 164 -9.09 -14.31 -14.92
CA ARG A 164 -8.24 -15.51 -14.83
C ARG A 164 -8.77 -16.59 -15.78
N PRO A 165 -7.90 -17.39 -16.43
CA PRO A 165 -8.28 -18.55 -17.24
C PRO A 165 -9.11 -19.60 -16.51
#